data_AF-A0A938R127-F1
#
_entry.id   AF-A0A938R127-F1
#
_cell.length_a   1.000
_cell.length_b   1.000
_cell.length_c   1.000
_cell.angle_alpha   90.00
_cell.angle_beta   90.00
_cell.angle_gamma   90.00
#
_symmetry.space_group_name_H-M   'P 1'
#
loop_
_entity.id
_entity.type
_entity.pdbx_description
1 polymer ?
#
loop_
_entity_poly.entity_id
_entity_poly.type
_entity_poly.pdbx_seq_one_letter_code
_entity_poly.pdbx_strand_id
1 'polypeptide(L)'
;MDNLEIALSYLKKGIAVMPLWSPEMVKINPREAFVQKVNEKQKENAKSDHPFPEEEIFKKLLIDECKTPLLFNWKEYQERFPTIEEVTRWFTENPLANIAIITGKVSNLVVFDLDSKEAEVYADQKGGFPNTVRARTGKGYHVYVKHPGIDTHNRMNRALKIDIKANGGYVVAPPSFHGSGAQYKWEEGLSIFDLEFAECTPWMLDHLKGITDISTEGKKDKKREANHESERKPPCNKEFQDTWVKILRTGCKEGERNDTAARLIGHLFQKGLNEGEVWEWVTMWNEKNKPPIAANELKRTFESIKRNESEGKVQRMDIESFLDTGDMVIKEYDQNYVRVPFGEANLTALERKMNGGLIGGRLYILGGIPTSGKTGLVNSIADNICMNGAPVLFFSYDDGRTELRYRTLARLCKVPIESFNLRSQLNIKDLCIDPQIRKIMGLKYVVEAMMPVEEWDGPIEEIKRKHGRPPVLIIDYLRKLRTKRKSQDERLRIEEIVGQLTSLAKTWNIPIVAISELARDSYKSGQKLSMASFKETGMIEYEASWLGILALVEEVEGGYRVKEDWEDIIRYDGNIDLIIFKAKRGTGSTGKVPLKVDKEYMVVTDRLANKTNKKTTSIFGQEKS
;
A
#
# COMPACT_ATOMS: atom_id res chain seq x y z
N MET A 1 -28.94 0.15 -36.31
CA MET A 1 -28.75 1.33 -35.46
C MET A 1 -27.28 1.69 -35.51
N ASP A 2 -26.99 2.97 -35.68
CA ASP A 2 -25.64 3.51 -35.60
C ASP A 2 -25.14 3.53 -34.14
N ASN A 3 -23.82 3.49 -33.93
CA ASN A 3 -23.24 3.55 -32.58
C ASN A 3 -23.64 4.84 -31.85
N LEU A 4 -23.84 5.94 -32.58
CA LEU A 4 -24.40 7.18 -32.06
C LEU A 4 -25.81 6.99 -31.48
N GLU A 5 -26.74 6.40 -32.24
CA GLU A 5 -28.12 6.15 -31.78
C GLU A 5 -28.14 5.28 -30.53
N ILE A 6 -27.27 4.27 -30.51
CA ILE A 6 -27.11 3.36 -29.37
C ILE A 6 -26.55 4.12 -28.17
N ALA A 7 -25.46 4.87 -28.31
CA ALA A 7 -24.88 5.67 -27.22
C ALA A 7 -25.89 6.68 -26.62
N LEU A 8 -26.67 7.36 -27.46
CA LEU A 8 -27.73 8.26 -27.02
C LEU A 8 -28.89 7.52 -26.32
N SER A 9 -29.19 6.28 -26.70
CA SER A 9 -30.21 5.46 -26.03
C SER A 9 -29.79 5.04 -24.62
N TYR A 10 -28.48 4.84 -24.38
CA TYR A 10 -27.93 4.57 -23.05
C TYR A 10 -28.00 5.82 -22.15
N LEU A 11 -27.65 7.00 -22.69
CA LEU A 11 -27.79 8.27 -21.96
C LEU A 11 -29.23 8.50 -21.49
N LYS A 12 -30.23 8.22 -22.36
CA LYS A 12 -31.66 8.33 -22.02
C LYS A 12 -32.11 7.38 -20.91
N LYS A 13 -31.36 6.29 -20.66
CA LYS A 13 -31.55 5.36 -19.53
C LYS A 13 -30.78 5.77 -18.26
N GLY A 14 -30.14 6.93 -18.24
CA GLY A 14 -29.33 7.40 -17.11
C GLY A 14 -27.97 6.72 -17.00
N ILE A 15 -27.45 6.16 -18.10
CA ILE A 15 -26.17 5.45 -18.14
C ILE A 15 -25.15 6.30 -18.90
N ALA A 16 -24.08 6.72 -18.23
CA ALA A 16 -22.99 7.47 -18.85
C ALA A 16 -22.17 6.55 -19.77
N VAL A 17 -21.88 7.01 -20.98
CA VAL A 17 -21.05 6.27 -21.95
C VAL A 17 -19.94 7.13 -22.55
N MET A 18 -18.92 6.47 -23.10
CA MET A 18 -17.81 7.11 -23.82
C MET A 18 -17.26 6.22 -24.94
N PRO A 19 -16.58 6.77 -25.96
CA PRO A 19 -15.93 5.99 -27.01
C PRO A 19 -14.63 5.29 -26.56
N LEU A 20 -14.48 4.02 -26.94
CA LEU A 20 -13.23 3.24 -26.87
C LEU A 20 -12.73 2.89 -28.28
N TRP A 21 -11.43 2.59 -28.38
CA TRP A 21 -10.85 2.09 -29.63
C TRP A 21 -11.52 0.77 -30.04
N SER A 22 -11.86 0.62 -31.31
CA SER A 22 -12.42 -0.63 -31.85
C SER A 22 -11.37 -1.42 -32.64
N PRO A 23 -11.58 -2.74 -32.85
CA PRO A 23 -10.68 -3.54 -33.66
C PRO A 23 -10.58 -3.07 -35.11
N GLU A 24 -11.59 -2.35 -35.60
CA GLU A 24 -11.63 -1.78 -36.94
C GLU A 24 -10.85 -0.47 -37.00
N MET A 25 -11.06 0.44 -36.04
CA MET A 25 -10.28 1.67 -35.94
C MET A 25 -8.77 1.41 -35.84
N VAL A 26 -8.34 0.45 -35.02
CA VAL A 26 -6.91 0.11 -34.87
C VAL A 26 -6.33 -0.50 -36.15
N LYS A 27 -7.13 -1.15 -36.99
CA LYS A 27 -6.68 -1.67 -38.29
C LYS A 27 -6.57 -0.58 -39.36
N ILE A 28 -7.49 0.39 -39.35
CA ILE A 28 -7.52 1.48 -40.34
C ILE A 28 -6.48 2.54 -40.03
N ASN A 29 -6.37 2.95 -38.76
CA ASN A 29 -5.47 4.03 -38.33
C ASN A 29 -4.95 3.78 -36.89
N PRO A 30 -3.96 2.90 -36.70
CA PRO A 30 -3.40 2.61 -35.38
C PRO A 30 -2.64 3.83 -34.81
N ARG A 31 -2.73 4.03 -33.49
CA ARG A 31 -1.93 5.07 -32.80
C ARG A 31 -0.43 4.79 -32.95
N GLU A 32 0.38 5.83 -33.13
CA GLU A 32 1.85 5.70 -33.20
C GLU A 32 2.44 4.93 -32.00
N ALA A 33 1.96 5.21 -30.79
CA ALA A 33 2.36 4.49 -29.57
C ALA A 33 2.02 2.99 -29.60
N PHE A 34 0.93 2.60 -30.26
CA PHE A 34 0.59 1.19 -30.47
C PHE A 34 1.54 0.54 -31.47
N VAL A 35 1.81 1.19 -32.61
CA VAL A 35 2.78 0.73 -33.62
C VAL A 35 4.19 0.58 -33.03
N GLN A 36 4.65 1.55 -32.22
CA GLN A 36 5.92 1.48 -31.50
C GLN A 36 5.95 0.27 -30.55
N LYS A 37 4.91 0.08 -29.72
CA LYS A 37 4.79 -1.05 -28.79
C LYS A 37 4.76 -2.43 -29.48
N VAL A 38 4.12 -2.52 -30.66
CA VAL A 38 4.15 -3.73 -31.50
C VAL A 38 5.57 -4.02 -31.98
N ASN A 39 6.24 -3.02 -32.58
CA ASN A 39 7.61 -3.14 -33.07
C ASN A 39 8.62 -3.50 -31.97
N GLU A 40 8.48 -2.94 -30.77
CA GLU A 40 9.29 -3.30 -29.60
C GLU A 40 9.07 -4.75 -29.19
N LYS A 41 7.81 -5.19 -29.07
CA LYS A 41 7.49 -6.57 -28.67
C LYS A 41 7.90 -7.61 -29.72
N GLN A 42 7.82 -7.30 -31.01
CA GLN A 42 8.39 -8.15 -32.06
C GLN A 42 9.91 -8.25 -31.94
N LYS A 43 10.63 -7.14 -31.70
CA LYS A 43 12.10 -7.14 -31.49
C LYS A 43 12.54 -7.87 -30.23
N GLU A 44 11.77 -7.84 -29.15
CA GLU A 44 12.00 -8.66 -27.97
C GLU A 44 11.75 -10.15 -28.26
N ASN A 45 10.62 -10.47 -28.89
CA ASN A 45 10.24 -11.83 -29.23
C ASN A 45 11.25 -12.51 -30.18
N ALA A 46 11.79 -11.78 -31.15
CA ALA A 46 12.85 -12.26 -32.05
C ALA A 46 14.19 -12.59 -31.34
N LYS A 47 14.35 -12.20 -30.07
CA LYS A 47 15.50 -12.54 -29.21
C LYS A 47 15.17 -13.63 -28.17
N SER A 48 13.96 -14.17 -28.18
CA SER A 48 13.54 -15.26 -27.31
C SER A 48 14.05 -16.60 -27.83
N ASP A 49 14.46 -17.49 -26.94
CA ASP A 49 14.78 -18.90 -27.27
C ASP A 49 13.60 -19.61 -27.94
N HIS A 50 12.37 -19.15 -27.67
CA HIS A 50 11.12 -19.60 -28.28
C HIS A 50 10.28 -18.38 -28.71
N PRO A 51 10.36 -17.95 -29.98
CA PRO A 51 9.55 -16.83 -30.49
C PRO A 51 8.11 -17.26 -30.79
N PHE A 52 7.14 -16.44 -30.41
CA PHE A 52 5.74 -16.56 -30.84
C PHE A 52 5.54 -15.99 -32.25
N PRO A 53 4.50 -16.43 -33.00
CA PRO A 53 4.11 -15.80 -34.26
C PRO A 53 3.76 -14.32 -34.06
N GLU A 54 4.15 -13.46 -35.01
CA GLU A 54 3.89 -12.01 -34.90
C GLU A 54 2.39 -11.68 -34.81
N GLU A 55 1.55 -12.45 -35.50
CA GLU A 55 0.08 -12.33 -35.41
C GLU A 55 -0.45 -12.55 -33.99
N GLU A 56 0.17 -13.45 -33.19
CA GLU A 56 -0.22 -13.61 -31.78
C GLU A 56 0.16 -12.39 -30.94
N ILE A 57 1.32 -11.80 -31.20
CA ILE A 57 1.80 -10.60 -30.49
C ILE A 57 0.85 -9.44 -30.80
N PHE A 58 0.53 -9.23 -32.08
CA PHE A 58 -0.42 -8.23 -32.52
C PHE A 58 -1.80 -8.46 -31.91
N LYS A 59 -2.32 -9.70 -31.94
CA LYS A 59 -3.63 -10.06 -31.37
C LYS A 59 -3.70 -9.85 -29.86
N LYS A 60 -2.62 -10.15 -29.11
CA LYS A 60 -2.51 -9.87 -27.67
C LYS A 60 -2.53 -8.36 -27.41
N LEU A 61 -1.77 -7.57 -28.15
CA LEU A 61 -1.73 -6.11 -28.00
C LEU A 61 -3.05 -5.43 -28.42
N LEU A 62 -3.70 -5.91 -29.48
CA LEU A 62 -5.00 -5.41 -29.97
C LEU A 62 -6.11 -5.56 -28.91
N ILE A 63 -6.08 -6.63 -28.12
CA ILE A 63 -7.03 -6.85 -27.02
C ILE A 63 -6.95 -5.75 -25.96
N ASP A 64 -5.75 -5.31 -25.60
CA ASP A 64 -5.54 -4.21 -24.64
C ASP A 64 -5.90 -2.85 -25.27
N GLU A 65 -5.50 -2.65 -26.53
CA GLU A 65 -5.73 -1.40 -27.26
C GLU A 65 -7.23 -1.10 -27.40
N CYS A 66 -8.04 -2.09 -27.80
CA CYS A 66 -9.49 -1.95 -27.95
C CYS A 66 -10.27 -1.79 -26.62
N LYS A 67 -9.58 -1.85 -25.47
CA LYS A 67 -10.15 -1.49 -24.16
C LYS A 67 -9.76 -0.08 -23.71
N THR A 68 -9.02 0.69 -24.52
CA THR A 68 -8.56 2.04 -24.16
C THR A 68 -9.55 3.13 -24.62
N PRO A 69 -9.83 4.18 -23.81
CA PRO A 69 -10.66 5.31 -24.23
C PRO A 69 -10.03 6.14 -25.35
N LEU A 70 -10.86 6.74 -26.21
CA LEU A 70 -10.41 7.77 -27.16
C LEU A 70 -10.15 9.11 -26.45
N LEU A 71 -10.92 9.41 -25.41
CA LEU A 71 -10.91 10.71 -24.76
C LEU A 71 -9.69 10.85 -23.83
N PHE A 72 -8.82 11.83 -24.09
CA PHE A 72 -7.66 12.13 -23.26
C PHE A 72 -8.06 12.47 -21.80
N ASN A 73 -9.13 13.26 -21.63
CA ASN A 73 -9.67 13.67 -20.34
C ASN A 73 -10.79 12.76 -19.80
N TRP A 74 -10.88 11.48 -20.21
CA TRP A 74 -12.01 10.62 -19.84
C TRP A 74 -12.27 10.51 -18.32
N LYS A 75 -11.24 10.74 -17.50
CA LYS A 75 -11.33 10.73 -16.03
C LYS A 75 -12.37 11.70 -15.48
N GLU A 76 -12.63 12.82 -16.16
CA GLU A 76 -13.67 13.79 -15.76
C GLU A 76 -15.05 13.13 -15.67
N TYR A 77 -15.34 12.21 -16.60
CA TYR A 77 -16.62 11.51 -16.66
C TYR A 77 -16.76 10.37 -15.63
N GLN A 78 -15.75 10.15 -14.78
CA GLN A 78 -15.88 9.26 -13.61
C GLN A 78 -16.79 9.88 -12.54
N GLU A 79 -16.88 11.21 -12.51
CA GLU A 79 -17.69 11.97 -11.56
C GLU A 79 -18.77 12.81 -12.25
N ARG A 80 -18.55 13.21 -13.52
CA ARG A 80 -19.51 14.00 -14.31
C ARG A 80 -20.26 13.16 -15.36
N PHE A 81 -21.58 13.31 -15.42
CA PHE A 81 -22.38 12.73 -16.51
C PHE A 81 -22.11 13.49 -17.84
N PRO A 82 -21.87 12.79 -18.97
CA PRO A 82 -21.62 13.43 -20.26
C PRO A 82 -22.91 14.03 -20.85
N THR A 83 -22.80 15.15 -21.56
CA THR A 83 -23.97 15.77 -22.22
C THR A 83 -24.33 15.08 -23.53
N ILE A 84 -25.55 15.35 -24.03
CA ILE A 84 -26.02 14.83 -25.32
C ILE A 84 -25.13 15.34 -26.45
N GLU A 85 -24.70 16.60 -26.41
CA GLU A 85 -23.84 17.25 -27.39
C GLU A 85 -22.44 16.63 -27.40
N GLU A 86 -21.88 16.34 -26.21
CA GLU A 86 -20.59 15.65 -26.07
C GLU A 86 -20.62 14.26 -26.71
N VAL A 87 -21.62 13.44 -26.36
CA VAL A 87 -21.79 12.09 -26.91
C VAL A 87 -22.08 12.13 -28.40
N THR A 88 -22.91 13.07 -28.86
CA THR A 88 -23.20 13.25 -30.28
C THR A 88 -21.92 13.50 -31.06
N ARG A 89 -21.13 14.51 -30.65
CA ARG A 89 -19.85 14.84 -31.27
C ARG A 89 -18.91 13.63 -31.30
N TRP A 90 -18.74 12.91 -30.18
CA TRP A 90 -17.81 11.78 -30.10
C TRP A 90 -18.08 10.68 -31.12
N PHE A 91 -19.34 10.26 -31.26
CA PHE A 91 -19.72 9.17 -32.16
C PHE A 91 -19.97 9.65 -33.60
N THR A 92 -20.27 10.94 -33.83
CA THR A 92 -20.22 11.52 -35.18
C THR A 92 -18.79 11.64 -35.71
N GLU A 93 -17.82 12.04 -34.87
CA GLU A 93 -16.39 12.10 -35.24
C GLU A 93 -15.77 10.69 -35.35
N ASN A 94 -16.27 9.71 -34.60
CA ASN A 94 -15.72 8.36 -34.50
C ASN A 94 -16.82 7.28 -34.60
N PRO A 95 -17.49 7.11 -35.75
CA PRO A 95 -18.64 6.20 -35.90
C PRO A 95 -18.26 4.72 -35.67
N LEU A 96 -17.01 4.36 -35.96
CA LEU A 96 -16.47 3.00 -35.74
C LEU A 96 -16.01 2.75 -34.29
N ALA A 97 -16.17 3.70 -33.36
CA ALA A 97 -15.74 3.52 -31.97
C ALA A 97 -16.58 2.47 -31.24
N ASN A 98 -15.92 1.71 -30.36
CA ASN A 98 -16.61 0.88 -29.37
C ASN A 98 -17.30 1.77 -28.33
N ILE A 99 -18.39 1.32 -27.74
CA ILE A 99 -19.10 1.99 -26.65
C ILE A 99 -18.62 1.41 -25.31
N ALA A 100 -18.26 2.26 -24.35
CA ALA A 100 -18.10 1.88 -22.94
C ALA A 100 -19.21 2.47 -22.08
N ILE A 101 -19.72 1.69 -21.11
CA ILE A 101 -20.46 2.21 -19.96
C ILE A 101 -19.45 2.63 -18.89
N ILE A 102 -19.57 3.84 -18.37
CA ILE A 102 -18.81 4.30 -17.20
C ILE A 102 -19.52 3.80 -15.94
N THR A 103 -18.80 3.16 -15.02
CA THR A 103 -19.38 2.52 -13.82
C THR A 103 -19.25 3.37 -12.58
N GLY A 104 -20.00 3.01 -11.53
CA GLY A 104 -20.04 3.70 -10.24
C GLY A 104 -21.21 4.67 -10.11
N LYS A 105 -21.08 5.62 -9.18
CA LYS A 105 -22.07 6.66 -8.84
C LYS A 105 -22.62 7.40 -10.07
N VAL A 106 -21.79 7.70 -11.07
CA VAL A 106 -22.19 8.47 -12.27
C VAL A 106 -23.29 7.80 -13.10
N SER A 107 -23.31 6.46 -13.19
CA SER A 107 -24.35 5.68 -13.88
C SER A 107 -25.24 4.89 -12.91
N ASN A 108 -25.11 5.16 -11.61
CA ASN A 108 -25.76 4.43 -10.51
C ASN A 108 -25.66 2.89 -10.62
N LEU A 109 -24.54 2.35 -11.12
CA LEU A 109 -24.36 0.91 -11.35
C LEU A 109 -22.96 0.40 -11.01
N VAL A 110 -22.87 -0.89 -10.70
CA VAL A 110 -21.65 -1.68 -10.49
C VAL A 110 -21.73 -2.90 -11.41
N VAL A 111 -20.60 -3.29 -11.99
CA VAL A 111 -20.53 -4.46 -12.88
C VAL A 111 -19.60 -5.51 -12.30
N PHE A 112 -20.10 -6.74 -12.23
CA PHE A 112 -19.30 -7.93 -11.95
C PHE A 112 -18.93 -8.57 -13.29
N ASP A 113 -17.64 -8.61 -13.60
CA ASP A 113 -17.08 -9.20 -14.82
C ASP A 113 -16.60 -10.63 -14.52
N LEU A 114 -17.28 -11.61 -15.12
CA LEU A 114 -17.00 -13.04 -14.95
C LEU A 114 -16.28 -13.56 -16.20
N ASP A 115 -14.95 -13.40 -16.19
CA ASP A 115 -14.07 -13.73 -17.31
C ASP A 115 -13.57 -15.20 -17.27
N SER A 116 -14.17 -16.06 -16.43
CA SER A 116 -13.77 -17.46 -16.23
C SER A 116 -14.86 -18.35 -15.59
N LYS A 117 -14.82 -19.66 -15.85
CA LYS A 117 -15.83 -20.61 -15.32
C LYS A 117 -15.73 -20.81 -13.80
N GLU A 118 -14.56 -20.58 -13.20
CA GLU A 118 -14.39 -20.57 -11.75
C GLU A 118 -15.13 -19.39 -11.09
N ALA A 119 -15.25 -18.26 -11.79
CA ALA A 119 -16.01 -17.09 -11.33
C ALA A 119 -17.53 -17.38 -11.30
N GLU A 120 -18.05 -18.07 -12.32
CA GLU A 120 -19.46 -18.46 -12.40
C GLU A 120 -19.84 -19.37 -11.22
N VAL A 121 -19.09 -20.47 -11.05
CA VAL A 121 -19.29 -21.44 -9.96
C VAL A 121 -19.18 -20.79 -8.58
N TYR A 122 -18.27 -19.82 -8.41
CA TYR A 122 -18.17 -19.10 -7.13
C TYR A 122 -19.37 -18.19 -6.85
N ALA A 123 -19.88 -17.48 -7.87
CA ALA A 123 -21.08 -16.66 -7.71
C ALA A 123 -22.28 -17.53 -7.31
N ASP A 124 -22.48 -18.67 -7.97
CA ASP A 124 -23.53 -19.64 -7.64
C ASP A 124 -23.38 -20.17 -6.20
N GLN A 125 -22.16 -20.54 -5.79
CA GLN A 125 -21.85 -20.96 -4.40
C GLN A 125 -22.11 -19.88 -3.34
N LYS A 126 -22.19 -18.59 -3.72
CA LYS A 126 -22.54 -17.48 -2.83
C LYS A 126 -24.03 -17.13 -2.85
N GLY A 127 -24.85 -17.86 -3.59
CA GLY A 127 -26.29 -17.64 -3.74
C GLY A 127 -26.71 -17.06 -5.10
N GLY A 128 -25.79 -17.05 -6.07
CA GLY A 128 -26.03 -16.57 -7.43
C GLY A 128 -26.19 -15.05 -7.55
N PHE A 129 -26.43 -14.59 -8.78
CA PHE A 129 -26.84 -13.21 -9.04
C PHE A 129 -28.36 -13.09 -9.06
N PRO A 130 -28.93 -11.94 -8.65
CA PRO A 130 -30.35 -11.66 -8.82
C PRO A 130 -30.71 -11.60 -10.31
N ASN A 131 -31.99 -11.78 -10.65
CA ASN A 131 -32.46 -11.55 -12.02
C ASN A 131 -32.25 -10.09 -12.40
N THR A 132 -31.33 -9.83 -13.32
CA THR A 132 -30.90 -8.48 -13.69
C THR A 132 -30.19 -8.46 -15.03
N VAL A 133 -29.80 -7.26 -15.47
CA VAL A 133 -29.17 -7.00 -16.76
C VAL A 133 -27.85 -7.77 -16.91
N ARG A 134 -27.70 -8.50 -18.02
CA ARG A 134 -26.51 -9.33 -18.32
C ARG A 134 -26.06 -9.21 -19.77
N ALA A 135 -24.75 -9.09 -19.98
CA ALA A 135 -24.15 -9.09 -21.32
C ALA A 135 -23.09 -10.19 -21.44
N ARG A 136 -23.12 -10.95 -22.53
CA ARG A 136 -22.06 -11.91 -22.87
C ARG A 136 -20.80 -11.18 -23.33
N THR A 137 -19.65 -11.61 -22.81
CA THR A 137 -18.31 -11.14 -23.19
C THR A 137 -17.62 -12.17 -24.10
N GLY A 138 -16.34 -11.94 -24.43
CA GLY A 138 -15.54 -12.92 -25.16
C GLY A 138 -15.14 -14.17 -24.36
N LYS A 139 -15.41 -14.24 -23.05
CA LYS A 139 -15.02 -15.38 -22.19
C LYS A 139 -16.06 -15.81 -21.13
N GLY A 140 -17.08 -14.98 -20.89
CA GLY A 140 -18.16 -15.25 -19.94
C GLY A 140 -19.21 -14.15 -20.03
N TYR A 141 -19.53 -13.47 -18.93
CA TYR A 141 -20.53 -12.40 -18.92
C TYR A 141 -20.28 -11.30 -17.89
N HIS A 142 -20.73 -10.09 -18.22
CA HIS A 142 -20.94 -8.99 -17.28
C HIS A 142 -22.32 -9.13 -16.62
N VAL A 143 -22.41 -8.95 -15.30
CA VAL A 143 -23.67 -8.74 -14.55
C VAL A 143 -23.71 -7.32 -14.04
N TYR A 144 -24.77 -6.59 -14.35
CA TYR A 144 -24.95 -5.19 -14.00
C TYR A 144 -25.95 -5.07 -12.84
N VAL A 145 -25.53 -4.50 -11.72
CA VAL A 145 -26.38 -4.24 -10.54
C VAL A 145 -26.32 -2.77 -10.15
N LYS A 146 -27.29 -2.33 -9.37
CA LYS A 146 -27.42 -0.95 -8.90
C LYS A 146 -26.31 -0.62 -7.90
N HIS A 147 -25.76 0.59 -7.99
CA HIS A 147 -24.68 1.03 -7.11
C HIS A 147 -25.19 1.25 -5.67
N PRO A 148 -24.64 0.57 -4.65
CA PRO A 148 -25.24 0.48 -3.31
C PRO A 148 -25.05 1.72 -2.41
N GLY A 149 -24.85 2.91 -2.98
CA GLY A 149 -24.66 4.19 -2.29
C GLY A 149 -23.34 4.36 -1.52
N ILE A 150 -22.74 3.27 -1.03
CA ILE A 150 -21.42 3.24 -0.37
C ILE A 150 -20.27 3.51 -1.35
N ASP A 151 -19.12 3.95 -0.84
CA ASP A 151 -17.97 4.23 -1.69
C ASP A 151 -17.23 2.95 -2.09
N THR A 152 -17.30 2.60 -3.38
CA THR A 152 -16.83 1.31 -3.91
C THR A 152 -15.87 1.51 -5.06
N HIS A 153 -14.68 0.92 -4.96
CA HIS A 153 -13.60 1.09 -5.94
C HIS A 153 -13.39 -0.18 -6.76
N ASN A 154 -12.85 -0.05 -7.97
CA ASN A 154 -12.51 -1.19 -8.83
C ASN A 154 -11.63 -2.21 -8.12
N ARG A 155 -12.00 -3.50 -8.14
CA ARG A 155 -11.29 -4.56 -7.42
C ARG A 155 -11.35 -5.90 -8.14
N MET A 156 -10.19 -6.51 -8.37
CA MET A 156 -10.06 -7.88 -8.86
C MET A 156 -9.85 -8.87 -7.70
N ASN A 157 -10.72 -9.87 -7.57
CA ASN A 157 -10.50 -10.99 -6.65
C ASN A 157 -9.51 -11.99 -7.29
N ARG A 158 -8.22 -11.90 -6.94
CA ARG A 158 -7.16 -12.73 -7.55
C ARG A 158 -7.32 -14.24 -7.35
N ALA A 159 -8.05 -14.68 -6.33
CA ALA A 159 -8.27 -16.11 -6.08
C ALA A 159 -9.32 -16.72 -7.04
N LEU A 160 -10.27 -15.89 -7.51
CA LEU A 160 -11.51 -16.34 -8.16
C LEU A 160 -11.80 -15.63 -9.49
N LYS A 161 -10.92 -14.70 -9.90
CA LYS A 161 -10.92 -13.96 -11.18
C LYS A 161 -12.17 -13.14 -11.50
N ILE A 162 -13.07 -12.92 -10.53
CA ILE A 162 -14.11 -11.89 -10.64
C ILE A 162 -13.45 -10.51 -10.56
N ASP A 163 -13.71 -9.67 -11.56
CA ASP A 163 -13.28 -8.27 -11.59
C ASP A 163 -14.51 -7.37 -11.40
N ILE A 164 -14.46 -6.48 -10.41
CA ILE A 164 -15.56 -5.59 -10.05
C ILE A 164 -15.25 -4.20 -10.59
N LYS A 165 -16.14 -3.68 -11.45
CA LYS A 165 -16.10 -2.29 -11.96
C LYS A 165 -17.12 -1.43 -11.22
N ALA A 166 -16.61 -0.46 -10.48
CA ALA A 166 -17.36 0.43 -9.59
C ALA A 166 -16.93 1.89 -9.84
N ASN A 167 -16.75 2.73 -8.81
CA ASN A 167 -16.35 4.12 -8.98
C ASN A 167 -14.99 4.24 -9.70
N GLY A 168 -14.94 5.13 -10.70
CA GLY A 168 -13.76 5.33 -11.55
C GLY A 168 -13.49 4.21 -12.56
N GLY A 169 -14.42 3.26 -12.75
CA GLY A 169 -14.33 2.17 -13.72
C GLY A 169 -15.14 2.41 -15.00
N TYR A 170 -14.98 1.49 -15.95
CA TYR A 170 -15.85 1.35 -17.12
C TYR A 170 -15.83 -0.11 -17.60
N VAL A 171 -16.83 -0.48 -18.40
CA VAL A 171 -16.90 -1.76 -19.12
C VAL A 171 -17.23 -1.52 -20.59
N VAL A 172 -16.79 -2.42 -21.47
CA VAL A 172 -17.22 -2.42 -22.87
C VAL A 172 -18.69 -2.83 -22.94
N ALA A 173 -19.49 -2.13 -23.75
CA ALA A 173 -20.95 -2.29 -23.82
C ALA A 173 -21.41 -2.88 -25.16
N PRO A 174 -22.47 -3.71 -25.20
CA PRO A 174 -23.08 -4.16 -26.46
C PRO A 174 -23.52 -2.99 -27.36
N PRO A 175 -23.37 -3.07 -28.70
CA PRO A 175 -22.97 -4.23 -29.51
C PRO A 175 -21.46 -4.24 -29.88
N SER A 176 -20.61 -3.60 -29.08
CA SER A 176 -19.16 -3.42 -29.34
C SER A 176 -18.38 -4.72 -29.57
N PHE A 177 -17.15 -4.60 -30.10
CA PHE A 177 -16.28 -5.74 -30.40
C PHE A 177 -15.02 -5.79 -29.52
N HIS A 178 -14.74 -6.95 -28.96
CA HIS A 178 -13.48 -7.27 -28.29
C HIS A 178 -12.34 -7.42 -29.32
N GLY A 179 -11.10 -7.14 -28.94
CA GLY A 179 -9.92 -7.29 -29.83
C GLY A 179 -9.67 -8.71 -30.35
N SER A 180 -10.33 -9.73 -29.79
CA SER A 180 -10.33 -11.10 -30.32
C SER A 180 -11.33 -11.36 -31.45
N GLY A 181 -12.20 -10.39 -31.77
CA GLY A 181 -13.32 -10.53 -32.71
C GLY A 181 -14.64 -10.96 -32.07
N ALA A 182 -14.67 -11.27 -30.77
CA ALA A 182 -15.91 -11.58 -30.05
C ALA A 182 -16.76 -10.32 -29.85
N GLN A 183 -18.07 -10.40 -30.14
CA GLN A 183 -19.00 -9.29 -29.97
C GLN A 183 -19.65 -9.32 -28.58
N TYR A 184 -19.69 -8.18 -27.89
CA TYR A 184 -20.48 -8.02 -26.67
C TYR A 184 -21.96 -7.96 -27.04
N LYS A 185 -22.78 -8.81 -26.42
CA LYS A 185 -24.24 -8.89 -26.70
C LYS A 185 -25.01 -8.94 -25.39
N TRP A 186 -26.15 -8.25 -25.33
CA TRP A 186 -27.13 -8.49 -24.27
C TRP A 186 -27.60 -9.94 -24.30
N GLU A 187 -27.80 -10.55 -23.15
CA GLU A 187 -28.47 -11.84 -23.04
C GLU A 187 -29.98 -11.66 -23.28
N GLU A 188 -30.63 -12.68 -23.83
CA GLU A 188 -32.01 -12.59 -24.31
C GLU A 188 -32.98 -12.26 -23.17
N GLY A 189 -33.72 -11.16 -23.32
CA GLY A 189 -34.61 -10.61 -22.28
C GLY A 189 -33.91 -9.93 -21.09
N LEU A 190 -32.57 -9.83 -21.08
CA LEU A 190 -31.78 -9.27 -19.98
C LEU A 190 -31.00 -7.99 -20.40
N SER A 191 -31.53 -7.18 -21.32
CA SER A 191 -30.89 -5.92 -21.71
C SER A 191 -31.29 -4.75 -20.80
N ILE A 192 -30.52 -3.64 -20.85
CA ILE A 192 -30.87 -2.36 -20.20
C ILE A 192 -32.20 -1.73 -20.68
N PHE A 193 -32.77 -2.24 -21.77
CA PHE A 193 -34.06 -1.80 -22.29
C PHE A 193 -35.21 -2.61 -21.69
N ASP A 194 -34.96 -3.87 -21.32
CA ASP A 194 -35.95 -4.85 -20.85
C ASP A 194 -36.04 -4.94 -19.32
N LEU A 195 -34.92 -4.72 -18.61
CA LEU A 195 -34.84 -4.83 -17.14
C LEU A 195 -34.23 -3.60 -16.47
N GLU A 196 -34.60 -3.40 -15.20
CA GLU A 196 -33.90 -2.51 -14.28
C GLU A 196 -32.73 -3.21 -13.59
N PHE A 197 -31.77 -2.44 -13.08
CA PHE A 197 -30.65 -2.96 -12.30
C PHE A 197 -31.13 -3.40 -10.91
N ALA A 198 -30.86 -4.65 -10.54
CA ALA A 198 -31.22 -5.20 -9.24
C ALA A 198 -30.32 -4.63 -8.13
N GLU A 199 -30.86 -4.58 -6.91
CA GLU A 199 -30.08 -4.24 -5.72
C GLU A 199 -28.98 -5.29 -5.44
N CYS A 200 -27.87 -4.86 -4.83
CA CYS A 200 -26.80 -5.76 -4.44
C CYS A 200 -27.26 -6.70 -3.31
N THR A 201 -27.12 -8.02 -3.50
CA THR A 201 -27.38 -9.03 -2.46
C THR A 201 -26.33 -8.95 -1.34
N PRO A 202 -26.56 -9.57 -0.15
CA PRO A 202 -25.61 -9.52 0.96
C PRO A 202 -24.19 -9.96 0.58
N TRP A 203 -24.02 -11.06 -0.18
CA TRP A 203 -22.68 -11.50 -0.59
C TRP A 203 -22.00 -10.51 -1.55
N MET A 204 -22.77 -9.83 -2.40
CA MET A 204 -22.27 -8.80 -3.31
C MET A 204 -21.86 -7.56 -2.51
N LEU A 205 -22.67 -7.16 -1.52
CA LEU A 205 -22.33 -6.10 -0.57
C LEU A 205 -21.07 -6.45 0.24
N ASP A 206 -20.87 -7.71 0.64
CA ASP A 206 -19.64 -8.13 1.35
C ASP A 206 -18.40 -8.04 0.45
N HIS A 207 -18.53 -8.28 -0.86
CA HIS A 207 -17.42 -8.06 -1.80
C HIS A 207 -17.14 -6.58 -2.08
N LEU A 208 -18.18 -5.73 -1.97
CA LEU A 208 -18.09 -4.28 -2.16
C LEU A 208 -17.66 -3.54 -0.89
N LYS A 209 -17.97 -4.07 0.31
CA LYS A 209 -17.57 -3.57 1.63
C LYS A 209 -16.30 -4.24 2.18
N GLY A 210 -15.86 -5.34 1.59
CA GLY A 210 -14.93 -6.30 2.17
C GLY A 210 -13.45 -5.90 2.19
N ILE A 211 -12.79 -5.62 3.30
CA ILE A 211 -13.22 -5.29 4.67
C ILE A 211 -11.99 -4.62 5.30
N THR A 212 -12.20 -3.70 6.25
CA THR A 212 -11.14 -3.23 7.15
C THR A 212 -10.98 -4.20 8.32
N ASP A 213 -9.73 -4.53 8.62
CA ASP A 213 -9.23 -5.23 9.81
C ASP A 213 -9.42 -6.77 9.92
N ILE A 214 -8.31 -7.41 10.35
CA ILE A 214 -8.14 -8.81 10.80
C ILE A 214 -8.33 -9.88 9.70
N SER A 215 -7.36 -10.75 9.36
CA SER A 215 -6.16 -11.21 10.07
C SER A 215 -4.96 -11.47 9.16
N THR A 216 -3.84 -10.80 9.44
CA THR A 216 -2.50 -11.37 9.27
C THR A 216 -2.04 -11.96 10.60
N GLU A 217 -2.41 -13.20 10.89
CA GLU A 217 -1.63 -14.07 11.76
C GLU A 217 -1.91 -15.54 11.39
N GLY A 218 -0.88 -16.39 11.35
CA GLY A 218 -1.04 -17.80 10.95
C GLY A 218 -0.14 -18.33 9.83
N LYS A 219 0.93 -17.63 9.42
CA LYS A 219 2.04 -18.26 8.65
C LYS A 219 3.43 -17.80 9.08
N LYS A 220 3.95 -18.47 10.12
CA LYS A 220 5.35 -18.93 10.11
C LYS A 220 5.48 -20.26 10.87
N ASP A 221 6.33 -21.11 10.30
CA ASP A 221 7.10 -22.18 10.93
C ASP A 221 6.39 -23.40 11.55
N LYS A 222 6.27 -24.45 10.72
CA LYS A 222 6.74 -25.79 11.09
C LYS A 222 7.73 -26.32 10.05
N LYS A 223 9.03 -26.21 10.33
CA LYS A 223 10.09 -27.03 9.73
C LYS A 223 11.32 -27.08 10.65
N ARG A 224 11.94 -28.27 10.71
CA ARG A 224 13.03 -28.73 11.62
C ARG A 224 12.49 -29.45 12.86
N GLU A 225 12.97 -30.61 13.28
CA GLU A 225 14.06 -31.54 12.85
C GLU A 225 13.67 -32.96 13.37
N ALA A 226 14.23 -34.13 13.02
CA ALA A 226 15.00 -34.64 11.88
C ALA A 226 15.11 -36.19 11.96
N ASN A 227 15.33 -36.88 10.82
CA ASN A 227 15.80 -38.28 10.66
C ASN A 227 14.86 -39.41 11.20
N HIS A 228 14.87 -40.66 10.73
CA HIS A 228 15.73 -41.47 9.85
C HIS A 228 14.86 -42.38 8.95
N GLU A 229 15.33 -42.78 7.76
CA GLU A 229 14.81 -43.90 6.90
C GLU A 229 13.30 -43.88 6.45
N SER A 230 12.89 -44.34 5.26
CA SER A 230 13.57 -44.83 4.06
C SER A 230 12.76 -44.44 2.80
N GLU A 231 13.25 -44.79 1.61
CA GLU A 231 12.75 -44.46 0.26
C GLU A 231 11.20 -44.41 0.05
N ARG A 232 10.71 -43.26 -0.47
CA ARG A 232 9.85 -43.11 -1.68
C ARG A 232 9.37 -41.66 -1.86
N LYS A 233 9.69 -41.02 -2.99
CA LYS A 233 9.17 -39.70 -3.38
C LYS A 233 7.78 -39.85 -4.02
N PRO A 234 6.75 -39.07 -3.63
CA PRO A 234 5.57 -38.84 -4.48
C PRO A 234 5.86 -37.73 -5.53
N PRO A 235 5.25 -37.79 -6.73
CA PRO A 235 5.51 -36.86 -7.83
C PRO A 235 4.72 -35.52 -7.73
N CYS A 236 4.92 -34.67 -8.75
CA CYS A 236 4.46 -33.29 -8.82
C CYS A 236 2.92 -33.14 -8.91
N ASN A 237 2.38 -32.07 -8.32
CA ASN A 237 0.94 -31.82 -8.14
C ASN A 237 0.19 -31.38 -9.41
N LYS A 238 0.19 -32.22 -10.45
CA LYS A 238 -0.85 -32.25 -11.50
C LYS A 238 -1.57 -33.60 -11.56
N GLU A 239 -0.90 -34.71 -11.25
CA GLU A 239 -1.48 -36.06 -11.22
C GLU A 239 -2.45 -36.28 -10.04
N PHE A 240 -2.33 -35.46 -8.97
CA PHE A 240 -3.07 -35.66 -7.72
C PHE A 240 -4.55 -35.24 -7.75
N GLN A 241 -4.97 -34.35 -8.66
CA GLN A 241 -6.40 -34.00 -8.80
C GLN A 241 -7.17 -35.05 -9.60
N ASP A 242 -6.58 -35.60 -10.65
CA ASP A 242 -7.15 -36.73 -11.41
C ASP A 242 -7.38 -37.95 -10.53
N THR A 243 -6.57 -38.13 -9.48
CA THR A 243 -6.63 -39.28 -8.58
C THR A 243 -7.98 -39.40 -7.86
N TRP A 244 -8.52 -38.31 -7.27
CA TRP A 244 -9.79 -38.38 -6.52
C TRP A 244 -11.03 -38.52 -7.41
N VAL A 245 -11.05 -37.82 -8.55
CA VAL A 245 -12.12 -37.96 -9.56
C VAL A 245 -12.12 -39.39 -10.13
N LYS A 246 -10.94 -39.98 -10.33
CA LYS A 246 -10.79 -41.39 -10.74
C LYS A 246 -11.27 -42.36 -9.67
N ILE A 247 -10.92 -42.16 -8.39
CA ILE A 247 -11.44 -42.96 -7.26
C ILE A 247 -12.98 -42.93 -7.22
N LEU A 248 -13.58 -41.73 -7.23
CA LEU A 248 -15.04 -41.55 -7.23
C LEU A 248 -15.76 -42.15 -8.46
N ARG A 249 -15.07 -42.26 -9.60
CA ARG A 249 -15.62 -42.84 -10.84
C ARG A 249 -15.41 -44.35 -10.97
N THR A 250 -14.29 -44.88 -10.52
CA THR A 250 -13.86 -46.27 -10.82
C THR A 250 -13.85 -47.21 -9.61
N GLY A 251 -14.15 -46.72 -8.40
CA GLY A 251 -14.07 -47.52 -7.19
C GLY A 251 -12.62 -47.80 -6.78
N CYS A 252 -12.41 -48.81 -5.94
CA CYS A 252 -11.08 -49.23 -5.46
C CYS A 252 -10.88 -50.73 -5.52
N LYS A 253 -9.61 -51.13 -5.60
CA LYS A 253 -9.19 -52.54 -5.67
C LYS A 253 -9.46 -53.27 -4.35
N GLU A 254 -9.53 -54.59 -4.45
CA GLU A 254 -9.68 -55.48 -3.31
C GLU A 254 -8.49 -55.33 -2.33
N GLY A 255 -8.78 -55.01 -1.07
CA GLY A 255 -7.79 -54.81 -0.01
C GLY A 255 -7.60 -53.36 0.49
N GLU A 256 -7.82 -52.34 -0.35
CA GLU A 256 -7.50 -50.92 -0.03
C GLU A 256 -8.74 -50.07 0.36
N ARG A 257 -9.90 -50.72 0.52
CA ARG A 257 -11.21 -50.05 0.56
C ARG A 257 -11.40 -49.16 1.80
N ASN A 258 -11.03 -49.62 3.00
CA ASN A 258 -11.28 -48.88 4.24
C ASN A 258 -10.38 -47.64 4.42
N ASP A 259 -9.08 -47.71 4.07
CA ASP A 259 -8.20 -46.52 4.05
C ASP A 259 -8.70 -45.50 3.03
N THR A 260 -9.07 -45.96 1.83
CA THR A 260 -9.59 -45.05 0.80
C THR A 260 -10.91 -44.40 1.23
N ALA A 261 -11.81 -45.14 1.90
CA ALA A 261 -13.02 -44.57 2.46
C ALA A 261 -12.70 -43.46 3.47
N ALA A 262 -11.86 -43.73 4.47
CA ALA A 262 -11.50 -42.75 5.50
C ALA A 262 -10.88 -41.47 4.90
N ARG A 263 -9.97 -41.63 3.94
CA ARG A 263 -9.30 -40.51 3.26
C ARG A 263 -10.24 -39.75 2.33
N LEU A 264 -11.17 -40.43 1.67
CA LEU A 264 -12.21 -39.79 0.85
C LEU A 264 -13.18 -38.98 1.72
N ILE A 265 -13.67 -39.55 2.82
CA ILE A 265 -14.55 -38.86 3.78
C ILE A 265 -13.85 -37.59 4.32
N GLY A 266 -12.60 -37.71 4.78
CA GLY A 266 -11.82 -36.57 5.27
C GLY A 266 -11.55 -35.52 4.18
N HIS A 267 -11.26 -35.95 2.95
CA HIS A 267 -11.10 -35.02 1.83
C HIS A 267 -12.39 -34.23 1.54
N LEU A 268 -13.55 -34.90 1.54
CA LEU A 268 -14.84 -34.28 1.26
C LEU A 268 -15.26 -33.31 2.38
N PHE A 269 -15.07 -33.66 3.66
CA PHE A 269 -15.24 -32.70 4.76
C PHE A 269 -14.25 -31.54 4.69
N GLN A 270 -12.98 -31.77 4.35
CA GLN A 270 -12.00 -30.69 4.15
C GLN A 270 -12.40 -29.75 2.99
N LYS A 271 -13.17 -30.25 2.01
CA LYS A 271 -13.77 -29.46 0.92
C LYS A 271 -15.03 -28.71 1.32
N GLY A 272 -15.52 -28.88 2.55
CA GLY A 272 -16.64 -28.13 3.11
C GLY A 272 -18.03 -28.71 2.79
N LEU A 273 -18.10 -29.95 2.30
CA LEU A 273 -19.38 -30.64 2.11
C LEU A 273 -20.03 -30.93 3.47
N ASN A 274 -21.35 -30.85 3.52
CA ASN A 274 -22.11 -31.17 4.73
C ASN A 274 -22.22 -32.69 4.94
N GLU A 275 -22.62 -33.09 6.16
CA GLU A 275 -22.69 -34.51 6.55
C GLU A 275 -23.51 -35.37 5.57
N GLY A 276 -24.69 -34.89 5.15
CA GLY A 276 -25.56 -35.62 4.22
C GLY A 276 -24.90 -35.82 2.86
N GLU A 277 -24.30 -34.76 2.32
CA GLU A 277 -23.57 -34.81 1.05
C GLU A 277 -22.37 -35.78 1.13
N VAL A 278 -21.51 -35.67 2.15
CA VAL A 278 -20.35 -36.57 2.28
C VAL A 278 -20.79 -38.02 2.40
N TRP A 279 -21.87 -38.30 3.16
CA TRP A 279 -22.43 -39.65 3.28
C TRP A 279 -22.97 -40.18 1.94
N GLU A 280 -23.69 -39.34 1.19
CA GLU A 280 -24.22 -39.69 -0.13
C GLU A 280 -23.10 -39.98 -1.14
N TRP A 281 -22.11 -39.09 -1.28
CA TRP A 281 -20.96 -39.28 -2.18
C TRP A 281 -20.14 -40.53 -1.85
N VAL A 282 -19.95 -40.83 -0.57
CA VAL A 282 -19.19 -42.00 -0.10
C VAL A 282 -20.00 -43.30 -0.27
N THR A 283 -21.32 -43.25 -0.13
CA THR A 283 -22.21 -44.38 -0.43
C THR A 283 -22.23 -44.68 -1.94
N MET A 284 -22.43 -43.67 -2.78
CA MET A 284 -22.38 -43.78 -4.25
C MET A 284 -21.01 -44.24 -4.77
N TRP A 285 -19.91 -43.90 -4.08
CA TRP A 285 -18.60 -44.45 -4.37
C TRP A 285 -18.51 -45.92 -3.97
N ASN A 286 -19.02 -46.29 -2.79
CA ASN A 286 -18.97 -47.66 -2.30
C ASN A 286 -19.77 -48.65 -3.14
N GLU A 287 -20.90 -48.24 -3.73
CA GLU A 287 -21.67 -49.05 -4.69
C GLU A 287 -20.87 -49.46 -5.94
N LYS A 288 -19.82 -48.71 -6.28
CA LYS A 288 -18.92 -49.01 -7.42
C LYS A 288 -17.80 -49.97 -7.04
N ASN A 289 -17.57 -50.20 -5.74
CA ASN A 289 -16.62 -51.20 -5.26
C ASN A 289 -17.21 -52.60 -5.42
N LYS A 290 -16.40 -53.58 -5.83
CA LYS A 290 -16.82 -54.98 -5.98
C LYS A 290 -15.92 -55.91 -5.16
N PRO A 291 -16.46 -56.65 -4.17
CA PRO A 291 -17.71 -56.34 -3.45
C PRO A 291 -17.65 -54.98 -2.71
N PRO A 292 -18.82 -54.37 -2.41
CA PRO A 292 -18.89 -53.14 -1.62
C PRO A 292 -18.55 -53.38 -0.14
N ILE A 293 -18.09 -52.33 0.55
CA ILE A 293 -17.96 -52.33 2.02
C ILE A 293 -19.36 -52.46 2.64
N ALA A 294 -19.50 -53.22 3.74
CA ALA A 294 -20.78 -53.32 4.43
C ALA A 294 -21.23 -51.95 4.98
N ALA A 295 -22.50 -51.58 4.81
CA ALA A 295 -23.01 -50.25 5.17
C ALA A 295 -22.72 -49.86 6.65
N ASN A 296 -22.76 -50.83 7.56
CA ASN A 296 -22.45 -50.63 8.98
C ASN A 296 -20.98 -50.29 9.24
N GLU A 297 -20.06 -50.82 8.44
CA GLU A 297 -18.62 -50.57 8.52
C GLU A 297 -18.28 -49.21 7.90
N LEU A 298 -18.86 -48.91 6.73
CA LEU A 298 -18.74 -47.60 6.09
C LEU A 298 -19.25 -46.48 7.00
N LYS A 299 -20.38 -46.70 7.69
CA LYS A 299 -20.95 -45.73 8.65
C LYS A 299 -20.06 -45.50 9.87
N ARG A 300 -19.41 -46.55 10.39
CA ARG A 300 -18.43 -46.40 11.49
C ARG A 300 -17.24 -45.56 11.09
N THR A 301 -16.67 -45.79 9.91
CA THR A 301 -15.57 -44.97 9.36
C THR A 301 -16.00 -43.52 9.16
N PHE A 302 -17.22 -43.30 8.65
CA PHE A 302 -17.80 -41.98 8.46
C PHE A 302 -17.94 -41.18 9.77
N GLU A 303 -18.62 -41.73 10.78
CA GLU A 303 -18.81 -41.07 12.08
C GLU A 303 -17.47 -40.80 12.78
N SER A 304 -16.49 -41.70 12.64
CA SER A 304 -15.15 -41.53 13.22
C SER A 304 -14.39 -40.34 12.61
N ILE A 305 -14.49 -40.12 11.29
CA ILE A 305 -13.82 -38.98 10.63
C ILE A 305 -14.60 -37.68 10.85
N LYS A 306 -15.94 -37.73 10.79
CA LYS A 306 -16.84 -36.61 11.11
C LYS A 306 -16.55 -36.02 12.49
N ARG A 307 -16.35 -36.87 13.51
CA ARG A 307 -16.00 -36.42 14.88
C ARG A 307 -14.68 -35.63 14.91
N ASN A 308 -13.65 -36.16 14.24
CA ASN A 308 -12.33 -35.51 14.19
C ASN A 308 -12.37 -34.16 13.43
N GLU A 309 -13.20 -34.02 12.38
CA GLU A 309 -13.37 -32.75 11.66
C GLU A 309 -14.25 -31.74 12.43
N SER A 310 -15.28 -32.21 13.17
CA SER A 310 -16.15 -31.33 13.96
C SER A 310 -15.44 -30.67 15.14
N GLU A 311 -14.42 -31.33 15.71
CA GLU A 311 -13.54 -30.76 16.73
C GLU A 311 -12.56 -29.72 16.13
N GLY A 312 -12.47 -29.61 14.80
CA GLY A 312 -11.46 -28.80 14.09
C GLY A 312 -11.88 -27.43 13.55
N LYS A 313 -13.17 -27.16 13.29
CA LYS A 313 -13.61 -25.92 12.59
C LYS A 313 -14.99 -25.36 12.99
N VAL A 314 -15.10 -24.80 14.19
CA VAL A 314 -15.96 -23.63 14.46
C VAL A 314 -15.24 -22.67 15.41
N GLN A 315 -14.46 -21.71 14.88
CA GLN A 315 -14.14 -20.51 15.65
C GLN A 315 -15.36 -19.60 15.60
N ARG A 316 -16.18 -19.61 16.66
CA ARG A 316 -17.04 -18.47 16.96
C ARG A 316 -16.11 -17.25 17.13
N MET A 317 -16.48 -16.10 16.57
CA MET A 317 -15.88 -14.84 17.03
C MET A 317 -16.26 -14.68 18.49
N ASP A 318 -15.26 -14.82 19.35
CA ASP A 318 -15.42 -14.61 20.77
C ASP A 318 -15.49 -13.11 21.03
N ILE A 319 -16.70 -12.60 21.29
CA ILE A 319 -16.93 -11.17 21.56
C ILE A 319 -16.22 -10.76 22.86
N GLU A 320 -16.00 -11.70 23.79
CA GLU A 320 -15.25 -11.45 25.02
C GLU A 320 -13.75 -11.23 24.72
N SER A 321 -13.22 -11.71 23.59
CA SER A 321 -11.85 -11.39 23.14
C SER A 321 -11.66 -9.95 22.65
N PHE A 322 -12.73 -9.17 22.49
CA PHE A 322 -12.67 -7.72 22.28
C PHE A 322 -12.72 -6.91 23.59
N LEU A 323 -12.92 -7.57 24.73
CA LEU A 323 -12.87 -6.93 26.04
C LEU A 323 -11.45 -6.99 26.58
N ASP A 324 -10.94 -5.86 27.04
CA ASP A 324 -9.65 -5.81 27.73
C ASP A 324 -9.67 -6.70 28.97
N THR A 325 -8.69 -7.59 29.08
CA THR A 325 -8.38 -8.28 30.33
C THR A 325 -7.19 -7.60 31.01
N GLY A 326 -7.11 -7.68 32.34
CA GLY A 326 -5.98 -7.09 33.09
C GLY A 326 -4.63 -7.61 32.58
N ASP A 327 -4.54 -8.90 32.24
CA ASP A 327 -3.33 -9.52 31.69
C ASP A 327 -2.99 -9.04 30.28
N MET A 328 -4.00 -8.80 29.41
CA MET A 328 -3.77 -8.16 28.10
C MET A 328 -3.24 -6.75 28.27
N VAL A 329 -3.87 -5.93 29.13
CA VAL A 329 -3.44 -4.55 29.39
C VAL A 329 -2.02 -4.50 29.95
N ILE A 330 -1.67 -5.37 30.92
CA ILE A 330 -0.32 -5.45 31.47
C ILE A 330 0.69 -5.87 30.40
N LYS A 331 0.37 -6.91 29.61
CA LYS A 331 1.22 -7.41 28.53
C LYS A 331 1.44 -6.36 27.44
N GLU A 332 0.40 -5.62 27.06
CA GLU A 332 0.50 -4.54 26.07
C GLU A 332 1.24 -3.32 26.61
N TYR A 333 1.06 -2.96 27.89
CA TYR A 333 1.73 -1.80 28.49
C TYR A 333 3.25 -1.87 28.34
N ASP A 334 3.84 -3.02 28.67
CA ASP A 334 5.28 -3.25 28.55
C ASP A 334 5.75 -3.50 27.10
N GLN A 335 4.90 -4.04 26.22
CA GLN A 335 5.28 -4.39 24.84
C GLN A 335 5.08 -3.26 23.84
N ASN A 336 4.11 -2.36 24.06
CA ASN A 336 3.73 -1.30 23.12
C ASN A 336 4.36 0.07 23.43
N TYR A 337 5.02 0.27 24.59
CA TYR A 337 5.69 1.53 24.89
C TYR A 337 7.08 1.64 24.23
N VAL A 338 7.10 2.00 22.95
CA VAL A 338 8.35 2.31 22.23
C VAL A 338 8.73 3.76 22.45
N ARG A 339 9.88 4.01 23.10
CA ARG A 339 10.54 5.31 23.16
C ARG A 339 12.03 5.14 22.85
N VAL A 340 12.52 5.89 21.87
CA VAL A 340 13.90 5.81 21.37
C VAL A 340 14.66 7.09 21.72
N PRO A 341 15.65 7.02 22.64
CA PRO A 341 16.52 8.16 22.92
C PRO A 341 17.47 8.43 21.74
N PHE A 342 17.87 9.70 21.63
CA PHE A 342 18.77 10.24 20.61
C PHE A 342 19.62 11.40 21.11
N GLY A 343 19.47 11.83 22.37
CA GLY A 343 20.10 13.03 22.91
C GLY A 343 21.61 12.92 22.99
N GLU A 344 22.11 11.79 23.52
CA GLU A 344 23.54 11.59 23.82
C GLU A 344 24.11 12.83 24.55
N ALA A 345 25.37 13.19 24.28
CA ALA A 345 26.02 14.35 24.85
C ALA A 345 25.72 15.69 24.13
N ASN A 346 25.12 15.66 22.92
CA ASN A 346 25.00 16.84 22.05
C ASN A 346 23.57 17.36 21.83
N LEU A 347 22.53 16.57 22.05
CA LEU A 347 21.12 16.93 21.80
C LEU A 347 20.22 16.65 23.02
N THR A 348 20.77 16.61 24.23
CA THR A 348 20.06 16.29 25.47
C THR A 348 18.92 17.28 25.78
N ALA A 349 19.08 18.58 25.46
CA ALA A 349 18.04 19.58 25.68
C ALA A 349 16.91 19.44 24.65
N LEU A 350 17.23 19.13 23.39
CA LEU A 350 16.25 18.76 22.37
C LEU A 350 15.47 17.49 22.77
N GLU A 351 16.17 16.42 23.16
CA GLU A 351 15.54 15.17 23.60
C GLU A 351 14.58 15.39 24.78
N ARG A 352 15.02 16.16 25.80
CA ARG A 352 14.17 16.55 26.94
C ARG A 352 12.94 17.34 26.49
N LYS A 353 13.09 18.26 25.52
CA LYS A 353 11.96 19.01 24.94
C LYS A 353 10.98 18.09 24.20
N MET A 354 11.49 17.01 23.61
CA MET A 354 10.75 15.90 22.99
C MET A 354 10.35 14.79 23.99
N ASN A 355 10.26 15.12 25.29
CA ASN A 355 9.80 14.23 26.35
C ASN A 355 10.65 12.96 26.56
N GLY A 356 11.95 13.02 26.25
CA GLY A 356 12.88 11.89 26.43
C GLY A 356 13.06 10.99 25.21
N GLY A 357 12.70 11.44 24.00
CA GLY A 357 13.02 10.74 22.76
C GLY A 357 11.85 10.57 21.79
N LEU A 358 12.08 9.81 20.71
CA LEU A 358 11.08 9.52 19.68
C LEU A 358 10.16 8.36 20.11
N ILE A 359 8.86 8.60 20.17
CA ILE A 359 7.83 7.63 20.53
C ILE A 359 7.40 6.85 19.28
N GLY A 360 7.20 5.53 19.41
CA GLY A 360 6.66 4.67 18.35
C GLY A 360 5.23 5.01 17.94
N GLY A 361 4.83 4.65 16.72
CA GLY A 361 3.50 4.99 16.21
C GLY A 361 3.31 6.48 15.92
N ARG A 362 4.39 7.22 15.68
CA ARG A 362 4.38 8.68 15.48
C ARG A 362 5.21 9.10 14.27
N LEU A 363 4.64 10.04 13.50
CA LEU A 363 5.32 10.74 12.42
C LEU A 363 5.84 12.10 12.91
N TYR A 364 7.13 12.33 12.75
CA TYR A 364 7.85 13.56 13.08
C TYR A 364 8.27 14.23 11.77
N ILE A 365 7.82 15.45 11.52
CA ILE A 365 8.21 16.20 10.31
C ILE A 365 9.07 17.40 10.69
N LEU A 366 10.27 17.43 10.10
CA LEU A 366 11.25 18.50 10.25
C LEU A 366 11.32 19.33 8.97
N GLY A 367 10.85 20.57 9.06
CA GLY A 367 11.07 21.61 8.07
C GLY A 367 12.33 22.41 8.40
N GLY A 368 12.69 23.32 7.51
CA GLY A 368 13.81 24.24 7.74
C GLY A 368 14.29 24.91 6.48
N ILE A 369 14.86 26.09 6.64
CA ILE A 369 15.34 26.95 5.55
C ILE A 369 16.51 26.27 4.79
N PRO A 370 16.85 26.69 3.56
CA PRO A 370 18.02 26.17 2.86
C PRO A 370 19.31 26.32 3.70
N THR A 371 20.24 25.37 3.60
CA THR A 371 21.54 25.36 4.33
C THR A 371 21.49 25.34 5.88
N SER A 372 20.30 25.27 6.49
CA SER A 372 20.09 25.18 7.96
C SER A 372 20.68 23.94 8.64
N GLY A 373 21.13 22.94 7.89
CA GLY A 373 21.68 21.71 8.48
C GLY A 373 20.63 20.65 8.85
N LYS A 374 19.41 20.67 8.28
CA LYS A 374 18.37 19.64 8.46
C LYS A 374 18.92 18.22 8.40
N THR A 375 19.60 17.87 7.32
CA THR A 375 20.21 16.55 7.11
C THR A 375 21.33 16.28 8.12
N GLY A 376 22.13 17.28 8.49
CA GLY A 376 23.16 17.14 9.53
C GLY A 376 22.57 16.82 10.91
N LEU A 377 21.47 17.49 11.29
CA LEU A 377 20.73 17.22 12.54
C LEU A 377 20.10 15.82 12.50
N VAL A 378 19.38 15.48 11.43
CA VAL A 378 18.72 14.18 11.27
C VAL A 378 19.73 13.03 11.18
N ASN A 379 20.87 13.23 10.53
CA ASN A 379 21.98 12.28 10.51
C ASN A 379 22.64 12.13 11.90
N SER A 380 22.79 13.22 12.65
CA SER A 380 23.26 13.16 14.05
C SER A 380 22.29 12.39 14.95
N ILE A 381 20.98 12.62 14.80
CA ILE A 381 19.93 11.85 15.48
C ILE A 381 20.01 10.36 15.09
N ALA A 382 20.18 10.03 13.80
CA ALA A 382 20.34 8.66 13.31
C ALA A 382 21.51 7.93 13.98
N ASP A 383 22.65 8.59 14.08
CA ASP A 383 23.88 8.04 14.65
C ASP A 383 23.78 7.89 16.16
N ASN A 384 23.20 8.88 16.86
CA ASN A 384 22.91 8.81 18.29
C ASN A 384 21.92 7.69 18.61
N ILE A 385 20.89 7.50 17.78
CA ILE A 385 20.00 6.34 17.87
C ILE A 385 20.82 5.06 17.73
N CYS A 386 21.70 4.94 16.72
CA CYS A 386 22.54 3.74 16.56
C CYS A 386 23.56 3.53 17.72
N MET A 387 24.00 4.59 18.39
CA MET A 387 24.84 4.50 19.60
C MET A 387 24.04 4.01 20.82
N ASN A 388 22.74 4.27 20.91
CA ASN A 388 21.80 3.59 21.82
C ASN A 388 21.37 2.20 21.30
N GLY A 389 21.40 2.04 19.98
CA GLY A 389 21.50 0.87 19.12
C GLY A 389 20.54 -0.30 19.33
N ALA A 390 19.29 -0.32 18.86
CA ALA A 390 18.48 0.62 18.07
C ALA A 390 18.94 0.78 16.61
N PRO A 391 18.44 -0.08 15.69
CA PRO A 391 18.70 0.05 14.27
C PRO A 391 17.95 1.25 13.66
N VAL A 392 18.49 1.78 12.57
CA VAL A 392 17.91 2.88 11.78
C VAL A 392 17.85 2.47 10.31
N LEU A 393 16.72 2.74 9.66
CA LEU A 393 16.54 2.61 8.22
C LEU A 393 16.35 4.00 7.62
N PHE A 394 17.38 4.49 6.94
CA PHE A 394 17.50 5.82 6.40
C PHE A 394 17.30 5.79 4.89
N PHE A 395 16.19 6.34 4.41
CA PHE A 395 15.93 6.58 3.00
C PHE A 395 16.51 7.94 2.60
N SER A 396 17.58 7.93 1.81
CA SER A 396 18.31 9.14 1.40
C SER A 396 18.45 9.17 -0.11
N TYR A 397 17.68 10.04 -0.75
CA TYR A 397 17.54 10.14 -2.21
C TYR A 397 18.19 11.39 -2.81
N ASP A 398 18.91 12.15 -1.99
CA ASP A 398 19.68 13.34 -2.39
C ASP A 398 21.13 13.16 -1.95
N ASP A 399 21.38 13.08 -0.63
CA ASP A 399 22.69 12.69 -0.09
C ASP A 399 22.87 11.17 -0.19
N GLY A 400 23.86 10.69 -0.93
CA GLY A 400 24.18 9.26 -0.99
C GLY A 400 24.67 8.66 0.34
N ARG A 401 24.68 7.34 0.44
CA ARG A 401 25.20 6.57 1.59
C ARG A 401 26.64 6.94 1.94
N THR A 402 27.46 7.23 0.92
CA THR A 402 28.85 7.66 1.09
C THR A 402 28.93 9.04 1.77
N GLU A 403 28.08 9.98 1.36
CA GLU A 403 28.02 11.34 1.91
C GLU A 403 27.58 11.32 3.39
N LEU A 404 26.47 10.63 3.70
CA LEU A 404 26.02 10.44 5.08
C LEU A 404 27.07 9.74 5.94
N ARG A 405 27.83 8.79 5.38
CA ARG A 405 28.95 8.14 6.08
C ARG A 405 30.07 9.13 6.39
N TYR A 406 30.51 9.94 5.44
CA TYR A 406 31.56 10.93 5.68
C TYR A 406 31.14 11.98 6.71
N ARG A 407 29.89 12.44 6.69
CA ARG A 407 29.32 13.30 7.75
C ARG A 407 29.27 12.62 9.14
N THR A 408 29.17 11.30 9.17
CA THR A 408 29.25 10.50 10.41
C THR A 408 30.69 10.45 10.92
N LEU A 409 31.65 10.13 10.03
CA LEU A 409 33.08 10.04 10.36
C LEU A 409 33.67 11.40 10.76
N ALA A 410 33.36 12.47 10.03
CA ALA A 410 33.82 13.83 10.34
C ALA A 410 33.46 14.25 11.77
N ARG A 411 32.21 14.02 12.17
CA ARG A 411 31.71 14.35 13.51
C ARG A 411 32.35 13.53 14.61
N LEU A 412 32.47 12.21 14.44
CA LEU A 412 33.00 11.32 15.50
C LEU A 412 34.52 11.44 15.63
N CYS A 413 35.23 11.54 14.51
CA CYS A 413 36.70 11.65 14.48
C CYS A 413 37.20 13.08 14.73
N LYS A 414 36.31 14.08 14.74
CA LYS A 414 36.64 15.52 14.77
C LYS A 414 37.61 15.93 13.65
N VAL A 415 37.31 15.45 12.44
CA VAL A 415 38.08 15.73 11.22
C VAL A 415 37.20 16.56 10.28
N PRO A 416 37.70 17.66 9.68
CA PRO A 416 36.91 18.48 8.75
C PRO A 416 36.36 17.66 7.58
N ILE A 417 35.10 17.88 7.20
CA ILE A 417 34.41 17.15 6.13
C ILE A 417 35.16 17.21 4.78
N GLU A 418 35.81 18.35 4.49
CA GLU A 418 36.65 18.54 3.31
C GLU A 418 37.81 17.55 3.21
N SER A 419 38.32 17.05 4.35
CA SER A 419 39.37 16.03 4.36
C SER A 419 38.91 14.72 3.72
N PHE A 420 37.62 14.37 3.88
CA PHE A 420 37.01 13.21 3.24
C PHE A 420 36.68 13.49 1.76
N ASN A 421 36.20 14.70 1.46
CA ASN A 421 35.85 15.12 0.09
C ASN A 421 37.09 15.12 -0.83
N LEU A 422 38.20 15.69 -0.35
CA LEU A 422 39.49 15.73 -1.03
C LEU A 422 40.23 14.37 -1.06
N ARG A 423 39.73 13.36 -0.34
CA ARG A 423 40.39 12.06 -0.14
C ARG A 423 41.85 12.23 0.30
N SER A 424 42.08 13.08 1.31
CA SER A 424 43.41 13.27 1.90
C SER A 424 43.92 11.97 2.55
N GLN A 425 45.15 11.96 3.08
CA GLN A 425 45.81 10.77 3.65
C GLN A 425 45.19 10.27 4.98
N LEU A 426 43.87 10.26 5.11
CA LEU A 426 43.13 9.67 6.22
C LEU A 426 43.19 8.14 6.12
N ASN A 427 43.69 7.48 7.16
CA ASN A 427 43.58 6.03 7.25
C ASN A 427 42.16 5.61 7.67
N ILE A 428 41.27 5.50 6.68
CA ILE A 428 39.87 5.07 6.88
C ILE A 428 39.76 3.73 7.62
N LYS A 429 40.76 2.84 7.52
CA LYS A 429 40.76 1.56 8.26
C LYS A 429 40.79 1.79 9.77
N ASP A 430 41.61 2.72 10.24
CA ASP A 430 41.74 3.04 11.66
C ASP A 430 40.45 3.66 12.20
N LEU A 431 39.81 4.52 11.40
CA LEU A 431 38.50 5.11 11.75
C LEU A 431 37.41 4.03 11.87
N CYS A 432 37.44 2.99 11.03
CA CYS A 432 36.51 1.86 11.11
C CYS A 432 36.79 0.89 12.28
N ILE A 433 37.93 1.01 12.97
CA ILE A 433 38.21 0.23 14.19
C ILE A 433 37.47 0.81 15.40
N ASP A 434 37.19 2.12 15.41
CA ASP A 434 36.50 2.82 16.49
C ASP A 434 35.17 2.11 16.90
N PRO A 435 34.93 1.88 18.20
CA PRO A 435 33.74 1.18 18.68
C PRO A 435 32.41 1.86 18.34
N GLN A 436 32.34 3.20 18.34
CA GLN A 436 31.12 3.95 18.03
C GLN A 436 30.82 3.83 16.53
N ILE A 437 31.83 4.05 15.68
CA ILE A 437 31.71 3.90 14.22
C ILE A 437 31.30 2.47 13.85
N ARG A 438 31.93 1.45 14.45
CA ARG A 438 31.58 0.04 14.23
C ARG A 438 30.13 -0.26 14.65
N LYS A 439 29.67 0.28 15.78
CA LYS A 439 28.28 0.12 16.25
C LYS A 439 27.29 0.74 15.26
N ILE A 440 27.56 1.95 14.79
CA ILE A 440 26.73 2.62 13.77
C ILE A 440 26.71 1.81 12.46
N MET A 441 27.86 1.36 11.96
CA MET A 441 27.95 0.54 10.74
C MET A 441 27.15 -0.78 10.82
N GLY A 442 26.97 -1.34 12.01
CA GLY A 442 26.16 -2.55 12.23
C GLY A 442 24.64 -2.32 12.25
N LEU A 443 24.20 -1.07 12.45
CA LEU A 443 22.82 -0.70 12.80
C LEU A 443 22.16 0.31 11.86
N LYS A 444 22.94 1.10 11.11
CA LYS A 444 22.48 2.15 10.20
C LYS A 444 22.39 1.63 8.76
N TYR A 445 21.18 1.36 8.31
CA TYR A 445 20.86 0.93 6.96
C TYR A 445 20.53 2.17 6.11
N VAL A 446 21.20 2.37 4.98
CA VAL A 446 20.92 3.49 4.08
C VAL A 446 20.43 2.99 2.72
N VAL A 447 19.23 3.42 2.32
CA VAL A 447 18.60 3.09 1.03
C VAL A 447 18.77 4.29 0.10
N GLU A 448 19.50 4.07 -1.00
CA GLU A 448 19.77 5.06 -2.06
C GLU A 448 18.91 4.81 -3.31
N ALA A 449 18.55 3.54 -3.56
CA ALA A 449 17.72 3.15 -4.69
C ALA A 449 16.24 3.45 -4.41
N MET A 450 15.58 4.13 -5.35
CA MET A 450 14.17 4.53 -5.22
C MET A 450 13.26 3.32 -4.97
N MET A 451 12.69 3.25 -3.76
CA MET A 451 11.78 2.18 -3.33
C MET A 451 10.39 2.76 -3.04
N PRO A 452 9.31 2.23 -3.66
CA PRO A 452 7.94 2.62 -3.33
C PRO A 452 7.63 2.39 -1.85
N VAL A 453 6.85 3.28 -1.22
CA VAL A 453 6.52 3.20 0.22
C VAL A 453 5.79 1.89 0.55
N GLU A 454 5.03 1.33 -0.38
CA GLU A 454 4.32 0.04 -0.26
C GLU A 454 5.22 -1.20 -0.38
N GLU A 455 6.54 -1.05 -0.25
CA GLU A 455 7.53 -2.13 -0.21
C GLU A 455 8.38 -2.10 1.07
N TRP A 456 8.20 -1.09 1.93
CA TRP A 456 9.05 -0.86 3.09
C TRP A 456 8.87 -1.88 4.21
N ASP A 457 7.75 -2.59 4.26
CA ASP A 457 7.51 -3.68 5.22
C ASP A 457 8.58 -4.78 5.16
N GLY A 458 9.09 -5.10 3.95
CA GLY A 458 10.12 -6.14 3.77
C GLY A 458 11.44 -5.82 4.48
N PRO A 459 12.08 -4.67 4.19
CA PRO A 459 13.25 -4.20 4.93
C PRO A 459 13.01 -4.05 6.43
N ILE A 460 11.82 -3.60 6.85
CA ILE A 460 11.47 -3.45 8.28
C ILE A 460 11.41 -4.82 8.97
N GLU A 461 10.74 -5.81 8.38
CA GLU A 461 10.66 -7.18 8.91
C GLU A 461 12.05 -7.82 8.98
N GLU A 462 12.89 -7.65 7.95
CA GLU A 462 14.24 -8.21 7.95
C GLU A 462 15.14 -7.60 9.03
N ILE A 463 15.09 -6.28 9.22
CA ILE A 463 15.83 -5.61 10.29
C ILE A 463 15.31 -6.06 11.67
N LYS A 464 13.98 -6.16 11.86
CA LYS A 464 13.37 -6.68 13.09
C LYS A 464 13.82 -8.10 13.39
N ARG A 465 13.83 -8.98 12.38
CA ARG A 465 14.30 -10.37 12.48
C ARG A 465 15.78 -10.46 12.86
N LYS A 466 16.63 -9.56 12.37
CA LYS A 466 18.07 -9.58 12.63
C LYS A 466 18.45 -9.01 14.00
N HIS A 467 17.77 -7.96 14.47
CA HIS A 467 18.14 -7.21 15.68
C HIS A 467 17.18 -7.38 16.85
N GLY A 468 16.13 -8.21 16.71
CA GLY A 468 15.08 -8.40 17.72
C GLY A 468 14.10 -7.24 17.86
N ARG A 469 14.34 -6.10 17.19
CA ARG A 469 13.50 -4.89 17.23
C ARG A 469 13.47 -4.17 15.88
N PRO A 470 12.34 -3.56 15.49
CA PRO A 470 12.22 -2.84 14.23
C PRO A 470 13.06 -1.54 14.24
N PRO A 471 13.41 -1.00 13.07
CA PRO A 471 14.18 0.23 12.94
C PRO A 471 13.37 1.50 13.22
N VAL A 472 14.06 2.57 13.61
CA VAL A 472 13.57 3.94 13.39
C VAL A 472 13.68 4.26 11.90
N LEU A 473 12.62 4.80 11.29
CA LEU A 473 12.69 5.26 9.90
C LEU A 473 13.11 6.72 9.81
N ILE A 474 13.99 7.01 8.87
CA ILE A 474 14.45 8.36 8.56
C ILE A 474 14.33 8.60 7.06
N ILE A 475 13.83 9.78 6.66
CA ILE A 475 13.49 10.09 5.27
C ILE A 475 14.04 11.48 4.90
N ASP A 476 14.97 11.52 3.95
CA ASP A 476 15.48 12.74 3.33
C ASP A 476 15.26 12.67 1.79
N TYR A 477 14.20 13.25 1.23
CA TYR A 477 13.11 14.02 1.86
C TYR A 477 11.76 13.67 1.21
N LEU A 478 10.63 14.06 1.84
CA LEU A 478 9.28 13.59 1.48
C LEU A 478 8.94 13.68 -0.02
N ARG A 479 9.29 14.78 -0.71
CA ARG A 479 8.96 14.96 -2.14
C ARG A 479 9.62 13.94 -3.06
N LYS A 480 10.75 13.33 -2.66
CA LYS A 480 11.45 12.31 -3.44
C LYS A 480 10.70 10.98 -3.45
N LEU A 481 9.95 10.67 -2.38
CA LEU A 481 9.22 9.41 -2.21
C LEU A 481 8.23 9.14 -3.33
N ARG A 482 8.03 7.86 -3.66
CA ARG A 482 7.11 7.38 -4.69
C ARG A 482 6.16 6.35 -4.11
N THR A 483 4.96 6.30 -4.68
CA THR A 483 3.96 5.25 -4.49
C THR A 483 3.93 4.39 -5.75
N LYS A 484 3.43 3.14 -5.64
CA LYS A 484 3.23 2.26 -6.81
C LYS A 484 2.25 2.85 -7.82
N ARG A 485 1.30 3.64 -7.34
CA ARG A 485 0.33 4.38 -8.16
C ARG A 485 0.97 5.68 -8.68
N LYS A 486 1.13 5.81 -10.00
CA LYS A 486 1.59 7.07 -10.61
C LYS A 486 0.49 8.14 -10.56
N SER A 487 0.53 9.01 -9.56
CA SER A 487 -0.19 10.29 -9.59
C SER A 487 0.55 11.29 -10.48
N GLN A 488 -0.21 12.06 -11.27
CA GLN A 488 0.29 13.23 -12.01
C GLN A 488 0.33 14.49 -11.15
N ASP A 489 -0.52 14.57 -10.12
CA ASP A 489 -0.53 15.67 -9.15
C ASP A 489 0.50 15.39 -8.04
N GLU A 490 1.44 16.33 -7.86
CA GLU A 490 2.47 16.26 -6.82
C GLU A 490 1.84 16.31 -5.40
N ARG A 491 0.79 17.11 -5.22
CA ARG A 491 0.14 17.37 -3.94
C ARG A 491 -0.58 16.11 -3.46
N LEU A 492 -1.48 15.56 -4.28
CA LEU A 492 -2.22 14.33 -3.96
C LEU A 492 -1.28 13.15 -3.67
N ARG A 493 -0.17 13.06 -4.41
CA ARG A 493 0.89 12.07 -4.14
C ARG A 493 1.49 12.23 -2.75
N ILE A 494 1.78 13.45 -2.32
CA ILE A 494 2.39 13.66 -0.99
C ILE A 494 1.36 13.49 0.13
N GLU A 495 0.08 13.84 -0.10
CA GLU A 495 -1.02 13.49 0.79
C GLU A 495 -1.14 11.97 0.99
N GLU A 496 -1.13 11.18 -0.09
CA GLU A 496 -1.09 9.71 -0.07
C GLU A 496 0.13 9.18 0.71
N ILE A 497 1.33 9.70 0.44
CA ILE A 497 2.57 9.30 1.10
C ILE A 497 2.53 9.58 2.62
N VAL A 498 2.06 10.76 3.04
CA VAL A 498 1.96 11.12 4.46
C VAL A 498 0.96 10.22 5.20
N GLY A 499 -0.15 9.85 4.53
CA GLY A 499 -1.10 8.85 5.02
C GLY A 499 -0.47 7.46 5.17
N GLN A 500 0.21 6.97 4.12
CA GLN A 500 0.90 5.67 4.14
C GLN A 500 1.98 5.62 5.24
N LEU A 501 2.82 6.65 5.38
CA LEU A 501 3.82 6.74 6.45
C LEU A 501 3.18 6.73 7.84
N THR A 502 2.06 7.44 8.02
CA THR A 502 1.36 7.47 9.32
C THR A 502 0.71 6.12 9.66
N SER A 503 0.25 5.38 8.66
CA SER A 503 -0.19 4.00 8.83
C SER A 503 0.99 3.09 9.21
N LEU A 504 2.06 3.11 8.42
CA LEU A 504 3.29 2.31 8.62
C LEU A 504 3.90 2.52 10.03
N ALA A 505 3.94 3.77 10.49
CA ALA A 505 4.41 4.12 11.83
C ALA A 505 3.61 3.38 12.92
N LYS A 506 2.27 3.38 12.81
CA LYS A 506 1.35 2.74 13.75
C LYS A 506 1.48 1.22 13.69
N THR A 507 1.39 0.63 12.49
CA THR A 507 1.43 -0.82 12.26
C THR A 507 2.69 -1.48 12.83
N TRP A 508 3.84 -0.85 12.64
CA TRP A 508 5.11 -1.36 13.18
C TRP A 508 5.46 -0.83 14.58
N ASN A 509 4.66 0.09 15.11
CA ASN A 509 4.92 0.84 16.34
C ASN A 509 6.32 1.50 16.37
N ILE A 510 6.71 2.13 15.25
CA ILE A 510 8.01 2.77 15.07
C ILE A 510 7.90 4.29 14.93
N PRO A 511 8.91 5.05 15.37
CA PRO A 511 9.01 6.46 15.03
C PRO A 511 9.49 6.62 13.57
N ILE A 512 8.86 7.54 12.84
CA ILE A 512 9.28 7.95 11.50
C ILE A 512 9.65 9.43 11.55
N VAL A 513 10.89 9.77 11.15
CA VAL A 513 11.37 11.15 11.03
C VAL A 513 11.53 11.49 9.56
N ALA A 514 10.86 12.55 9.09
CA ALA A 514 10.89 12.94 7.69
C ALA A 514 11.21 14.42 7.49
N ILE A 515 12.06 14.72 6.52
CA ILE A 515 12.36 16.10 6.10
C ILE A 515 11.31 16.56 5.07
N SER A 516 10.81 17.79 5.25
CA SER A 516 9.96 18.50 4.29
C SER A 516 10.59 19.84 3.90
N GLU A 517 10.27 20.33 2.71
CA GLU A 517 10.71 21.64 2.22
C GLU A 517 9.76 22.75 2.68
N LEU A 518 10.31 23.94 2.93
CA LEU A 518 9.50 25.14 3.19
C LEU A 518 9.17 25.88 1.89
N ALA A 519 8.03 26.55 1.83
CA ALA A 519 7.67 27.41 0.71
C ALA A 519 8.61 28.63 0.65
N ARG A 520 9.01 29.03 -0.57
CA ARG A 520 10.06 30.06 -0.78
C ARG A 520 9.72 31.39 -0.13
N ASP A 521 8.45 31.79 -0.18
CA ASP A 521 7.99 33.05 0.41
C ASP A 521 7.93 33.01 1.94
N SER A 522 7.85 31.83 2.55
CA SER A 522 7.72 31.67 4.00
C SER A 522 9.02 31.84 4.79
N TYR A 523 10.18 31.92 4.11
CA TYR A 523 11.48 32.08 4.76
C TYR A 523 12.28 33.31 4.31
N LYS A 524 11.63 34.29 3.66
CA LYS A 524 12.24 35.61 3.44
C LYS A 524 12.47 36.30 4.80
N SER A 525 13.47 37.16 4.90
CA SER A 525 13.77 37.94 6.11
C SER A 525 12.53 38.69 6.62
N GLY A 526 12.33 38.70 7.94
CA GLY A 526 11.15 39.29 8.58
C GLY A 526 9.85 38.50 8.46
N GLN A 527 9.79 37.40 7.68
CA GLN A 527 8.57 36.59 7.56
C GLN A 527 8.28 35.78 8.82
N LYS A 528 6.99 35.74 9.20
CA LYS A 528 6.53 34.98 10.37
C LYS A 528 6.40 33.50 10.03
N LEU A 529 7.11 32.65 10.76
CA LEU A 529 7.02 31.20 10.61
C LEU A 529 5.73 30.65 11.23
N SER A 530 5.12 29.68 10.57
CA SER A 530 3.92 28.98 11.04
C SER A 530 3.85 27.55 10.46
N MET A 531 2.82 26.78 10.82
CA MET A 531 2.57 25.46 10.19
C MET A 531 2.23 25.57 8.70
N ALA A 532 1.76 26.73 8.22
CA ALA A 532 1.55 26.99 6.80
C ALA A 532 2.86 27.28 6.02
N SER A 533 4.02 27.30 6.68
CA SER A 533 5.32 27.56 6.03
C SER A 533 5.89 26.34 5.28
N PHE A 534 5.36 25.14 5.53
CA PHE A 534 5.72 23.91 4.79
C PHE A 534 5.12 23.97 3.37
N LYS A 535 5.81 23.42 2.35
CA LYS A 535 5.27 23.41 0.97
C LYS A 535 4.01 22.56 0.82
N GLU A 536 3.84 21.54 1.66
CA GLU A 536 2.75 20.57 1.57
C GLU A 536 1.71 20.77 2.67
N THR A 537 1.12 21.97 2.68
CA THR A 537 0.09 22.40 3.65
C THR A 537 -1.16 21.54 3.59
N GLY A 538 -1.74 21.20 4.76
CA GLY A 538 -2.93 20.34 4.87
C GLY A 538 -2.61 19.04 5.59
N MET A 539 -2.34 17.95 4.86
CA MET A 539 -2.15 16.62 5.46
C MET A 539 -0.94 16.52 6.39
N ILE A 540 0.16 17.22 6.11
CA ILE A 540 1.30 17.31 7.05
C ILE A 540 0.85 17.91 8.38
N GLU A 541 0.06 18.99 8.34
CA GLU A 541 -0.45 19.64 9.56
C GLU A 541 -1.45 18.76 10.30
N TYR A 542 -2.24 17.93 9.60
CA TYR A 542 -3.19 17.02 10.23
C TYR A 542 -2.50 15.81 10.89
N GLU A 543 -1.78 15.00 10.11
CA GLU A 543 -1.26 13.69 10.53
C GLU A 543 -0.01 13.74 11.42
N ALA A 544 0.92 14.67 11.16
CA ALA A 544 2.21 14.70 11.86
C ALA A 544 2.00 14.82 13.38
N SER A 545 2.55 13.88 14.17
CA SER A 545 2.43 13.93 15.63
C SER A 545 3.38 14.96 16.26
N TRP A 546 4.38 15.41 15.50
CA TRP A 546 5.32 16.46 15.86
C TRP A 546 5.71 17.26 14.60
N LEU A 547 5.78 18.60 14.70
CA LEU A 547 6.24 19.50 13.65
C LEU A 547 7.23 20.51 14.21
N GLY A 548 8.39 20.61 13.57
CA GLY A 548 9.40 21.61 13.88
C GLY A 548 10.01 22.23 12.62
N ILE A 549 10.40 23.50 12.70
CA ILE A 549 11.12 24.20 11.63
C ILE A 549 12.48 24.66 12.15
N LEU A 550 13.54 24.30 11.42
CA LEU A 550 14.91 24.71 11.69
C LEU A 550 15.23 26.02 10.94
N ALA A 551 15.36 27.12 11.69
CA ALA A 551 15.58 28.47 11.18
C ALA A 551 16.18 29.37 12.27
N LEU A 552 16.97 30.40 11.90
CA LEU A 552 17.34 31.43 12.87
C LEU A 552 16.21 32.46 12.99
N VAL A 553 15.74 32.72 14.21
CA VAL A 553 14.55 33.55 14.41
C VAL A 553 14.73 34.61 15.50
N GLU A 554 14.01 35.72 15.32
CA GLU A 554 13.64 36.62 16.40
C GLU A 554 12.27 36.23 16.97
N GLU A 555 12.07 36.53 18.25
CA GLU A 555 10.82 36.27 18.97
C GLU A 555 10.00 37.56 19.01
N VAL A 556 8.79 37.51 18.46
CA VAL A 556 7.90 38.66 18.31
C VAL A 556 6.54 38.36 18.95
N GLU A 557 5.72 39.39 19.11
CA GLU A 557 4.40 39.20 19.69
C GLU A 557 3.57 38.16 18.91
N GLY A 558 3.18 37.10 19.63
CA GLY A 558 2.46 35.96 19.08
C GLY A 558 3.22 35.08 18.07
N GLY A 559 4.56 35.05 18.06
CA GLY A 559 5.30 34.02 17.29
C GLY A 559 6.78 34.30 17.03
N TYR A 560 7.29 33.75 15.92
CA TYR A 560 8.69 33.83 15.53
C TYR A 560 8.81 34.35 14.10
N ARG A 561 9.74 35.28 13.85
CA ARG A 561 10.09 35.74 12.49
C ARG A 561 11.49 35.29 12.11
N VAL A 562 11.71 34.97 10.84
CA VAL A 562 13.05 34.72 10.31
C VAL A 562 13.88 35.98 10.48
N LYS A 563 15.01 35.87 11.17
CA LYS A 563 15.88 37.00 11.49
C LYS A 563 16.46 37.61 10.20
N GLU A 564 16.69 38.91 10.19
CA GLU A 564 17.58 39.53 9.20
C GLU A 564 19.00 38.96 9.33
N ASP A 565 19.74 38.95 8.21
CA ASP A 565 21.10 38.42 8.07
C ASP A 565 21.30 36.96 8.53
N TRP A 566 20.22 36.16 8.48
CA TRP A 566 20.26 34.76 8.93
C TRP A 566 21.28 33.90 8.18
N GLU A 567 21.52 34.18 6.90
CA GLU A 567 22.49 33.44 6.07
C GLU A 567 23.91 33.59 6.62
N ASP A 568 24.33 34.83 6.90
CA ASP A 568 25.66 35.13 7.44
C ASP A 568 25.81 34.63 8.89
N ILE A 569 24.79 34.80 9.74
CA ILE A 569 24.85 34.32 11.13
C ILE A 569 24.97 32.78 11.18
N ILE A 570 24.23 32.05 10.34
CA ILE A 570 24.39 30.59 10.22
C ILE A 570 25.75 30.22 9.61
N ARG A 571 26.32 31.06 8.74
CA ARG A 571 27.62 30.82 8.09
C ARG A 571 28.81 31.03 9.04
N TYR A 572 28.81 32.09 9.84
CA TYR A 572 29.94 32.46 10.69
C TYR A 572 29.80 31.94 12.13
N ASP A 573 28.63 32.07 12.77
CA ASP A 573 28.45 31.64 14.16
C ASP A 573 27.98 30.18 14.29
N GLY A 574 27.36 29.64 13.24
CA GLY A 574 26.62 28.38 13.27
C GLY A 574 25.31 28.44 14.06
N ASN A 575 24.89 29.62 14.53
CA ASN A 575 23.72 29.79 15.40
C ASN A 575 22.42 29.50 14.65
N ILE A 576 21.55 28.65 15.21
CA ILE A 576 20.23 28.37 14.65
C ILE A 576 19.23 28.04 15.75
N ASP A 577 17.93 28.02 15.44
CA ASP A 577 16.88 27.60 16.36
C ASP A 577 15.97 26.55 15.71
N LEU A 578 15.50 25.60 16.52
CA LEU A 578 14.44 24.68 16.15
C LEU A 578 13.13 25.13 16.80
N ILE A 579 12.16 25.51 15.98
CA ILE A 579 10.85 26.01 16.43
C ILE A 579 9.81 24.90 16.31
N ILE A 580 9.40 24.36 17.46
CA ILE A 580 8.41 23.27 17.54
C ILE A 580 7.01 23.89 17.54
N PHE A 581 6.27 23.73 16.44
CA PHE A 581 4.90 24.24 16.29
C PHE A 581 3.84 23.26 16.79
N LYS A 582 4.08 21.96 16.66
CA LYS A 582 3.15 20.90 17.07
C LYS A 582 3.89 19.84 17.86
N ALA A 583 3.36 19.50 19.03
CA ALA A 583 3.73 18.30 19.77
C ALA A 583 2.43 17.71 20.36
N LYS A 584 1.94 16.60 19.79
CA LYS A 584 0.71 15.90 20.21
C LYS A 584 1.04 14.47 20.63
N ARG A 585 0.14 13.80 21.36
CA ARG A 585 0.28 12.36 21.72
C ARG A 585 1.60 12.02 22.44
N GLY A 586 2.03 12.90 23.35
CA GLY A 586 3.21 12.69 24.21
C GLY A 586 4.57 13.08 23.62
N THR A 587 4.65 13.57 22.39
CA THR A 587 5.91 13.82 21.65
C THR A 587 6.75 15.02 22.11
N GLY A 588 6.40 15.67 23.22
CA GLY A 588 7.10 16.84 23.74
C GLY A 588 6.21 18.03 24.02
N SER A 589 6.83 19.22 24.02
CA SER A 589 6.17 20.52 24.12
C SER A 589 6.60 21.46 23.00
N THR A 590 5.74 22.41 22.63
CA THR A 590 6.00 23.42 21.61
C THR A 590 6.97 24.51 22.08
N GLY A 591 7.46 25.32 21.16
CA GLY A 591 8.37 26.45 21.41
C GLY A 591 9.78 26.25 20.85
N LYS A 592 10.69 27.17 21.20
CA LYS A 592 12.05 27.27 20.68
C LYS A 592 13.05 26.36 21.41
N VAL A 593 13.90 25.65 20.66
CA VAL A 593 15.12 24.98 21.13
C VAL A 593 16.31 25.60 20.41
N PRO A 594 17.19 26.35 21.09
CA PRO A 594 18.38 26.90 20.46
C PRO A 594 19.40 25.79 20.17
N LEU A 595 19.94 25.80 18.95
CA LEU A 595 20.96 24.85 18.49
C LEU A 595 22.17 25.61 17.91
N LYS A 596 23.26 24.88 17.68
CA LYS A 596 24.42 25.32 16.92
C LYS A 596 24.80 24.23 15.92
N VAL A 597 25.05 24.64 14.68
CA VAL A 597 25.47 23.79 13.57
C VAL A 597 26.91 24.15 13.21
N ASP A 598 27.82 23.19 13.38
CA ASP A 598 29.17 23.26 12.86
C ASP A 598 29.19 22.60 11.47
N LYS A 599 29.44 23.41 10.43
CA LYS A 599 29.48 22.95 9.04
C LYS A 599 30.83 22.36 8.64
N GLU A 600 31.90 22.60 9.40
CA GLU A 600 33.23 22.06 9.12
C GLU A 600 33.31 20.61 9.61
N TYR A 601 32.81 20.35 10.83
CA TYR A 601 32.84 19.04 11.49
C TYR A 601 31.52 18.27 11.40
N MET A 602 30.49 18.86 10.76
CA MET A 602 29.14 18.27 10.59
C MET A 602 28.49 17.88 11.93
N VAL A 603 28.66 18.74 12.93
CA VAL A 603 28.14 18.59 14.29
C VAL A 603 26.90 19.46 14.47
N VAL A 604 25.86 18.92 15.11
CA VAL A 604 24.76 19.73 15.65
C VAL A 604 24.70 19.53 17.15
N THR A 605 24.67 20.63 17.90
CA THR A 605 24.68 20.67 19.37
C THR A 605 23.59 21.58 19.92
N ASP A 606 23.11 21.29 21.13
CA ASP A 606 22.33 22.24 21.94
C ASP A 606 23.12 23.54 22.18
N ARG A 607 22.43 24.69 22.05
CA ARG A 607 22.99 26.00 22.37
C ARG A 607 22.36 26.53 23.65
N LEU A 608 23.18 27.03 24.57
CA LEU A 608 22.67 27.67 25.78
C LEU A 608 21.86 28.92 25.39
N ALA A 609 20.61 28.99 25.85
CA ALA A 609 19.79 30.17 25.68
C ALA A 609 20.39 31.32 26.51
N ASN A 610 20.90 32.36 25.87
CA ASN A 610 21.21 33.62 26.56
C ASN A 610 19.93 34.10 27.27
N LYS A 611 19.95 34.14 28.61
CA LYS A 611 18.87 34.73 29.40
C LYS A 611 18.82 36.22 29.06
N THR A 612 17.93 36.61 28.16
CA THR A 612 17.62 38.02 27.94
C THR A 612 17.07 38.60 29.24
N ASN A 613 17.68 39.68 29.70
CA ASN A 613 17.26 40.38 30.92
C ASN A 613 15.78 40.78 30.80
N LYS A 614 14.90 40.05 31.48
CA LYS A 614 13.61 40.62 31.87
C LYS A 614 13.91 41.79 32.80
N LYS A 615 13.84 43.02 32.26
CA LYS A 615 13.72 44.22 33.09
C LYS A 615 12.56 43.97 34.03
N THR A 616 12.87 43.83 35.30
CA THR A 616 11.85 43.72 36.34
C THR A 616 11.25 45.10 36.45
N THR A 617 10.10 45.33 35.81
CA THR A 617 9.33 46.56 36.00
C THR A 617 8.84 46.53 37.45
N SER A 618 9.57 47.22 38.33
CA SER A 618 9.23 47.31 39.74
C SER A 618 7.93 48.09 39.90
N ILE A 619 6.82 47.37 40.07
CA ILE A 619 5.59 47.95 40.59
C ILE A 619 5.82 48.21 42.08
N PHE A 620 6.48 49.33 42.40
CA PHE A 620 6.37 49.94 43.72
C PHE A 620 5.01 50.61 43.78
N GLY A 621 4.08 49.99 44.50
CA GLY A 621 2.82 50.64 44.84
C GLY A 621 3.10 51.83 45.76
N GLN A 622 2.59 53.01 45.41
CA GLN A 622 2.39 54.07 46.38
C GLN A 622 1.01 53.90 47.02
N GLU A 623 0.98 53.46 48.28
CA GLU A 623 -0.09 53.83 49.19
C GLU A 623 0.47 54.80 50.25
N LYS A 624 -0.26 55.90 50.46
CA LYS A 624 -0.38 56.66 51.71
C LYS A 624 0.89 57.29 52.33
N SER A 625 1.03 58.59 52.09
CA SER A 625 0.80 59.61 53.14
C SER A 625 0.43 60.94 52.50
#